data_AF-A0A7S2P388-F1
#
_entry.id   AF-A0A7S2P388-F1
#
_cell.length_a   1.000
_cell.length_b   1.000
_cell.length_c   1.000
_cell.angle_alpha   90.00
_cell.angle_beta   90.00
_cell.angle_gamma   90.00
#
_symmetry.space_group_name_H-M   'P 1'
#
loop_
_entity.id
_entity.type
_entity.pdbx_description
1 polymer ?
#
loop_
_entity_poly.entity_id
_entity_poly.type
_entity_poly.pdbx_seq_one_letter_code
_entity_poly.pdbx_strand_id
1 'polypeptide(L)'
;MSGDPLKKAEPFLQRAEELAAHSPVVAHYCRVHAIEILVKAHRGGALSAEGSARLMAELPKAEDAKKRLDLTGAQEVVETFALGVFDGADDKDKRGLTDAASKRQFYVAGQFVEVCAQFYGGELPPDLAEKARYAKYRAMQIHDCLRRGVSPVPETP
;
A
#
# COMPACT_ATOMS: atom_id res chain seq x y z
N MET A 1 -7.01 15.08 13.08
CA MET A 1 -5.58 15.32 12.84
C MET A 1 -5.23 14.75 11.47
N SER A 2 -5.35 15.53 10.39
CA SER A 2 -4.92 15.02 9.08
C SER A 2 -3.39 15.01 9.09
N GLY A 3 -2.79 13.82 9.13
CA GLY A 3 -1.34 13.67 9.01
C GLY A 3 -0.84 14.23 7.68
N ASP A 4 0.40 14.72 7.68
CA ASP A 4 1.12 15.24 6.52
C ASP A 4 0.90 14.34 5.27
N PRO A 5 0.34 14.86 4.16
CA PRO A 5 0.10 14.10 2.95
C PRO A 5 1.34 13.42 2.37
N LEU A 6 2.52 14.05 2.51
CA LEU A 6 3.77 13.44 2.05
C LEU A 6 4.07 12.17 2.85
N LYS A 7 3.90 12.21 4.17
CA LYS A 7 4.07 11.02 5.03
C LYS A 7 3.08 9.90 4.72
N LYS A 8 1.91 10.24 4.17
CA LYS A 8 0.92 9.24 3.70
C LYS A 8 1.33 8.63 2.36
N ALA A 9 1.95 9.40 1.48
CA ALA A 9 2.39 8.96 0.15
C ALA A 9 3.72 8.19 0.17
N GLU A 10 4.64 8.55 1.06
CA GLU A 10 6.01 8.00 1.13
C GLU A 10 6.06 6.46 1.18
N PRO A 11 5.20 5.75 1.95
CA PRO A 11 5.27 4.31 2.00
C PRO A 11 4.99 3.65 0.64
N PHE A 12 4.10 4.23 -0.17
CA PHE A 12 3.80 3.75 -1.53
C PHE A 12 4.93 4.08 -2.50
N LEU A 13 5.57 5.25 -2.37
CA LEU A 13 6.78 5.58 -3.15
C LEU A 13 7.91 4.61 -2.83
N GLN A 14 8.11 4.26 -1.57
CA GLN A 14 9.09 3.25 -1.17
C GLN A 14 8.79 1.89 -1.82
N ARG A 15 7.52 1.43 -1.82
CA ARG A 15 7.14 0.19 -2.52
C ARG A 15 7.42 0.28 -4.01
N ALA A 16 7.16 1.43 -4.63
CA ALA A 16 7.41 1.66 -6.05
C ALA A 16 8.90 1.53 -6.41
N GLU A 17 9.80 2.04 -5.58
CA GLU A 17 11.25 1.90 -5.80
C GLU A 17 11.72 0.45 -5.57
N GLU A 18 11.25 -0.21 -4.51
CA GLU A 18 11.62 -1.61 -4.20
C GLU A 18 11.16 -2.61 -5.27
N LEU A 19 10.01 -2.37 -5.90
CA LEU A 19 9.42 -3.25 -6.91
C LEU A 19 9.85 -2.93 -8.34
N ALA A 20 10.49 -1.78 -8.59
CA ALA A 20 10.74 -1.29 -9.95
C ALA A 20 11.48 -2.31 -10.84
N ALA A 21 12.41 -3.09 -10.27
CA ALA A 21 13.20 -4.06 -11.00
C ALA A 21 12.51 -5.43 -11.20
N HIS A 22 11.59 -5.81 -10.32
CA HIS A 22 11.04 -7.18 -10.26
C HIS A 22 9.55 -7.27 -10.54
N SER A 23 8.80 -6.20 -10.32
CA SER A 23 7.35 -6.12 -10.54
C SER A 23 6.99 -4.72 -11.03
N PRO A 24 7.45 -4.33 -12.23
CA PRO A 24 7.39 -2.95 -12.70
C PRO A 24 5.96 -2.40 -12.88
N VAL A 25 4.98 -3.25 -13.22
CA VAL A 25 3.56 -2.85 -13.29
C VAL A 25 3.04 -2.50 -11.89
N VAL A 26 3.28 -3.35 -10.90
CA VAL A 26 2.90 -3.08 -9.50
C VAL A 26 3.59 -1.82 -8.98
N ALA A 27 4.90 -1.69 -9.26
CA ALA A 27 5.68 -0.50 -8.92
C ALA A 27 5.08 0.78 -9.52
N HIS A 28 4.64 0.72 -10.78
CA HIS A 28 3.98 1.84 -11.44
C HIS A 28 2.70 2.24 -10.69
N TYR A 29 1.82 1.30 -10.36
CA TYR A 29 0.57 1.61 -9.66
C TYR A 29 0.76 2.05 -8.20
N CYS A 30 1.78 1.54 -7.49
CA CYS A 30 2.19 2.11 -6.20
C CYS A 30 2.56 3.60 -6.34
N ARG A 31 3.33 3.95 -7.37
CA ARG A 31 3.72 5.35 -7.63
C ARG A 31 2.51 6.21 -8.02
N VAL A 32 1.63 5.72 -8.89
CA VAL A 32 0.41 6.44 -9.28
C VAL A 32 -0.48 6.70 -8.07
N HIS A 33 -0.67 5.71 -7.20
CA HIS A 33 -1.45 5.88 -5.96
C HIS A 33 -0.85 6.97 -5.05
N ALA A 34 0.49 6.97 -4.87
CA ALA A 34 1.18 8.00 -4.12
C ALA A 34 1.00 9.41 -4.73
N ILE A 35 1.13 9.51 -6.05
CA ILE A 35 0.90 10.75 -6.80
C ILE A 35 -0.53 11.24 -6.60
N GLU A 36 -1.52 10.36 -6.62
CA GLU A 36 -2.92 10.73 -6.42
C GLU A 36 -3.17 11.34 -5.03
N ILE A 37 -2.57 10.76 -3.98
CA ILE A 37 -2.61 11.33 -2.61
C ILE A 37 -2.05 12.76 -2.61
N LEU A 38 -0.89 12.96 -3.24
CA LEU A 38 -0.24 14.27 -3.31
C LEU A 38 -1.04 15.27 -4.15
N VAL A 39 -1.59 14.85 -5.29
CA VAL A 39 -2.43 15.70 -6.16
C VAL A 39 -3.71 16.13 -5.44
N LYS A 40 -4.39 15.20 -4.74
CA LYS A 40 -5.56 15.51 -3.92
C LYS A 40 -5.23 16.54 -2.85
N ALA A 41 -4.11 16.38 -2.16
CA ALA A 41 -3.64 17.34 -1.16
C ALA A 41 -3.26 18.71 -1.77
N HIS A 42 -2.62 18.72 -2.94
CA HIS A 42 -2.27 19.95 -3.65
C HIS A 42 -3.52 20.74 -4.04
N ARG A 43 -4.52 20.07 -4.65
CA ARG A 43 -5.81 20.67 -5.01
C ARG A 43 -6.57 21.22 -3.79
N GLY A 44 -6.41 20.59 -2.63
CA GLY A 44 -6.99 21.04 -1.37
C GLY A 44 -6.16 22.09 -0.62
N GLY A 45 -5.04 22.57 -1.16
CA GLY A 45 -4.15 23.55 -0.50
C GLY A 45 -3.44 23.01 0.75
N ALA A 46 -3.41 21.69 0.94
CA ALA A 46 -2.86 21.03 2.12
C ALA A 46 -1.44 20.47 1.92
N LEU A 47 -0.87 20.63 0.71
CA LEU A 47 0.44 20.09 0.37
C LEU A 47 1.56 21.09 0.72
N SER A 48 2.57 20.62 1.45
CA SER A 48 3.76 21.41 1.77
C SER A 48 4.62 21.70 0.54
N ALA A 49 5.61 22.59 0.68
CA ALA A 49 6.61 22.83 -0.37
C ALA A 49 7.41 21.56 -0.70
N GLU A 50 7.79 20.79 0.33
CA GLU A 50 8.46 19.49 0.17
C GLU A 50 7.57 18.48 -0.55
N GLY A 51 6.29 18.38 -0.16
CA GLY A 51 5.34 17.52 -0.84
C GLY A 51 5.12 17.92 -2.30
N SER A 52 5.13 19.21 -2.60
CA SER A 52 5.01 19.74 -3.96
C SER A 52 6.25 19.39 -4.80
N ALA A 53 7.45 19.56 -4.23
CA ALA A 53 8.70 19.15 -4.88
C ALA A 53 8.72 17.63 -5.14
N ARG A 54 8.27 16.82 -4.17
CA ARG A 54 8.15 15.37 -4.34
C ARG A 54 7.17 15.01 -5.46
N LEU A 55 5.98 15.62 -5.49
CA LEU A 55 4.99 15.40 -6.55
C LEU A 55 5.58 15.68 -7.94
N MET A 56 6.24 16.83 -8.11
CA MET A 56 6.87 17.21 -9.38
C MET A 56 8.00 16.26 -9.80
N ALA A 57 8.70 15.63 -8.84
CA ALA A 57 9.74 14.65 -9.14
C ALA A 57 9.18 13.28 -9.56
N GLU A 58 8.02 12.87 -9.02
CA GLU A 58 7.45 11.54 -9.27
C GLU A 58 6.55 11.48 -10.53
N LEU A 59 5.89 12.59 -10.89
CA LEU A 59 5.08 12.70 -12.12
C LEU A 59 5.81 12.21 -13.40
N PRO A 60 7.00 12.71 -13.76
CA PRO A 60 7.68 12.28 -14.97
C PRO A 60 8.05 10.79 -14.95
N LYS A 61 8.41 10.24 -13.77
CA LYS A 61 8.69 8.80 -13.63
C LYS A 61 7.47 7.95 -13.95
N ALA A 62 6.28 8.36 -13.50
CA ALA A 62 5.03 7.66 -13.79
C ALA A 62 4.68 7.73 -15.29
N GLU A 63 4.80 8.91 -15.89
CA GLU A 63 4.57 9.10 -17.34
C GLU A 63 5.55 8.27 -18.19
N ASP A 64 6.83 8.23 -17.83
CA ASP A 64 7.83 7.46 -18.57
C ASP A 64 7.69 5.95 -18.36
N ALA A 65 7.22 5.49 -17.19
CA ALA A 65 6.86 4.10 -16.99
C ALA A 65 5.67 3.70 -17.89
N LYS A 66 4.62 4.55 -17.95
CA LYS A 66 3.43 4.31 -18.77
C LYS A 66 3.74 4.15 -20.27
N LYS A 67 4.76 4.83 -20.79
CA LYS A 67 5.21 4.70 -22.18
C LYS A 67 5.98 3.41 -22.48
N ARG A 68 6.58 2.79 -21.45
CA ARG A 68 7.51 1.66 -21.60
C ARG A 68 6.89 0.32 -21.19
N LEU A 69 5.92 0.34 -20.29
CA LEU A 69 5.28 -0.85 -19.76
C LEU A 69 4.05 -1.21 -20.59
N ASP A 70 3.84 -2.51 -20.80
CA ASP A 70 2.53 -3.01 -21.17
C ASP A 70 1.64 -3.02 -19.92
N LEU A 71 0.62 -2.16 -19.93
CA LEU A 71 -0.36 -2.05 -18.85
C LEU A 71 -1.66 -2.78 -19.18
N THR A 72 -1.70 -3.55 -20.28
CA THR A 72 -2.82 -4.44 -20.60
C THR A 72 -2.95 -5.47 -19.48
N GLY A 73 -4.16 -5.60 -18.91
CA GLY A 73 -4.40 -6.53 -17.79
C GLY A 73 -3.74 -6.11 -16.47
N ALA A 74 -3.28 -4.85 -16.33
CA ALA A 74 -2.61 -4.41 -15.11
C ALA A 74 -3.46 -4.57 -13.84
N GLN A 75 -4.79 -4.49 -13.94
CA GLN A 75 -5.69 -4.73 -12.82
C GLN A 75 -5.47 -6.13 -12.23
N GLU A 76 -5.56 -7.17 -13.05
CA GLU A 76 -5.36 -8.56 -12.63
C GLU A 76 -3.97 -8.78 -12.03
N VAL A 77 -2.94 -8.20 -12.66
CA VAL A 77 -1.55 -8.29 -12.18
C VAL A 77 -1.40 -7.68 -10.78
N VAL A 78 -1.95 -6.49 -10.56
CA VAL A 78 -1.81 -5.77 -9.29
C VAL A 78 -2.66 -6.42 -8.20
N GLU A 79 -3.90 -6.83 -8.51
CA GLU A 79 -4.78 -7.51 -7.56
C GLU A 79 -4.20 -8.86 -7.14
N THR A 80 -3.73 -9.67 -8.08
CA THR A 80 -3.11 -10.97 -7.78
C THR A 80 -1.88 -10.79 -6.89
N PHE A 81 -1.05 -9.79 -7.17
CA PHE A 81 0.11 -9.48 -6.33
C PHE A 81 -0.31 -9.05 -4.92
N ALA A 82 -1.26 -8.13 -4.81
CA ALA A 82 -1.74 -7.62 -3.52
C ALA A 82 -2.36 -8.72 -2.66
N LEU A 83 -3.21 -9.55 -3.26
CA LEU A 83 -3.85 -10.69 -2.59
C LEU A 83 -2.81 -11.73 -2.20
N GLY A 84 -1.84 -12.07 -3.04
CA GLY A 84 -0.77 -13.00 -2.68
C GLY A 84 0.06 -12.54 -1.48
N VAL A 85 0.36 -11.24 -1.37
CA VAL A 85 1.06 -10.68 -0.21
C VAL A 85 0.17 -10.72 1.05
N PHE A 86 -1.13 -10.42 0.91
CA PHE A 86 -2.09 -10.50 2.00
C PHE A 86 -2.26 -11.93 2.51
N ASP A 87 -2.54 -12.88 1.61
CA ASP A 87 -2.78 -14.28 1.94
C ASP A 87 -1.53 -14.90 2.58
N GLY A 88 -0.33 -14.55 2.09
CA GLY A 88 0.93 -14.99 2.71
C GLY A 88 1.13 -14.48 4.15
N ALA A 89 0.67 -13.26 4.46
CA ALA A 89 0.69 -12.72 5.82
C ALA A 89 -0.36 -13.40 6.71
N ASP A 90 -1.57 -13.57 6.18
CA ASP A 90 -2.71 -14.17 6.88
C ASP A 90 -2.51 -15.66 7.18
N ASP A 91 -1.98 -16.44 6.23
CA ASP A 91 -1.65 -17.85 6.41
C ASP A 91 -0.56 -18.06 7.47
N LYS A 92 0.47 -17.20 7.46
CA LYS A 92 1.51 -17.22 8.51
C LYS A 92 0.90 -16.97 9.89
N ASP A 93 0.00 -15.99 9.98
CA ASP A 93 -0.70 -15.64 11.20
C ASP A 93 -1.58 -16.78 11.69
N LYS A 94 -2.46 -17.32 10.84
CA LYS A 94 -3.34 -18.47 11.15
C LYS A 94 -2.62 -19.71 11.62
N ARG A 95 -1.38 -19.92 11.17
CA ARG A 95 -0.51 -21.02 11.63
C ARG A 95 0.14 -20.77 13.00
N GLY A 96 -0.15 -19.64 13.64
CA GLY A 96 0.43 -19.23 14.92
C GLY A 96 1.90 -18.83 14.82
N LEU A 97 2.40 -18.53 13.61
CA LEU A 97 3.79 -18.14 13.38
C LEU A 97 3.97 -16.62 13.42
N THR A 98 3.14 -15.93 14.21
CA THR A 98 3.14 -14.47 14.32
C THR A 98 4.36 -13.97 15.07
N ASP A 99 5.13 -13.08 14.45
CA ASP A 99 6.37 -12.52 15.00
C ASP A 99 6.45 -11.00 14.81
N ALA A 100 7.58 -10.40 15.19
CA ALA A 100 7.82 -8.97 15.00
C ALA A 100 7.76 -8.52 13.53
N ALA A 101 8.04 -9.43 12.59
CA ALA A 101 7.95 -9.15 11.16
C ALA A 101 6.50 -9.19 10.66
N SER A 102 5.61 -9.98 11.28
CA SER A 102 4.19 -10.07 10.91
C SER A 102 3.48 -8.71 10.95
N LYS A 103 3.81 -7.83 11.91
CA LYS A 103 3.33 -6.44 11.92
C LYS A 103 3.61 -5.74 10.59
N ARG A 104 4.85 -5.81 10.12
CA ARG A 104 5.28 -5.18 8.87
C ARG A 104 4.64 -5.85 7.66
N GLN A 105 4.49 -7.18 7.68
CA GLN A 105 3.87 -7.93 6.59
C GLN A 105 2.41 -7.51 6.39
N PHE A 106 1.60 -7.46 7.45
CA PHE A 106 0.22 -6.97 7.34
C PHE A 106 0.14 -5.49 6.94
N TYR A 107 1.01 -4.65 7.47
CA TYR A 107 1.04 -3.23 7.07
C TYR A 107 1.31 -3.07 5.57
N VAL A 108 2.30 -3.80 5.04
CA VAL A 108 2.64 -3.78 3.61
C VAL A 108 1.53 -4.44 2.76
N ALA A 109 0.92 -5.52 3.22
CA ALA A 109 -0.22 -6.13 2.56
C ALA A 109 -1.38 -5.14 2.40
N GLY A 110 -1.74 -4.43 3.47
CA GLY A 110 -2.77 -3.40 3.44
C GLY A 110 -2.47 -2.29 2.42
N GLN A 111 -1.21 -1.86 2.29
CA GLN A 111 -0.81 -0.88 1.27
C GLN A 111 -1.03 -1.40 -0.15
N PHE A 112 -0.66 -2.64 -0.45
CA PHE A 112 -0.88 -3.19 -1.78
C PHE A 112 -2.37 -3.36 -2.11
N VAL A 113 -3.18 -3.74 -1.12
CA VAL A 113 -4.64 -3.77 -1.29
C VAL A 113 -5.18 -2.35 -1.54
N GLU A 114 -4.73 -1.33 -0.80
CA GLU A 114 -5.12 0.08 -1.03
C GLU A 114 -4.77 0.56 -2.46
N VAL A 115 -3.65 0.11 -3.03
CA VAL A 115 -3.27 0.44 -4.42
C VAL A 115 -4.29 -0.09 -5.45
N CYS A 116 -5.03 -1.17 -5.15
CA CYS A 116 -6.04 -1.69 -6.06
C CYS A 116 -7.16 -0.67 -6.34
N ALA A 117 -7.37 0.32 -5.46
CA ALA A 117 -8.36 1.39 -5.66
C ALA A 117 -8.16 2.17 -6.96
N GLN A 118 -6.94 2.16 -7.54
CA GLN A 118 -6.66 2.77 -8.85
C GLN A 118 -7.51 2.19 -10.00
N PHE A 119 -8.02 0.96 -9.85
CA PHE A 119 -8.85 0.29 -10.85
C PHE A 119 -10.36 0.44 -10.58
N TYR A 120 -10.74 1.05 -9.46
CA TYR A 120 -12.12 1.11 -8.97
C TYR A 120 -12.59 2.54 -8.70
N GLY A 121 -12.14 3.51 -9.49
CA GLY A 121 -12.56 4.92 -9.34
C GLY A 121 -12.08 5.59 -8.06
N GLY A 122 -11.05 5.02 -7.41
CA GLY A 122 -10.46 5.55 -6.18
C GLY A 122 -11.05 4.98 -4.88
N GLU A 123 -12.02 4.07 -4.96
CA GLU A 123 -12.60 3.39 -3.80
C GLU A 123 -12.54 1.87 -3.99
N LEU A 124 -12.11 1.13 -2.96
CA LEU A 124 -12.04 -0.32 -3.04
C LEU A 124 -13.44 -0.95 -3.05
N PRO A 125 -13.65 -2.04 -3.80
CA PRO A 125 -14.84 -2.86 -3.65
C PRO A 125 -14.91 -3.45 -2.22
N PRO A 126 -16.12 -3.83 -1.74
CA PRO A 126 -16.33 -4.18 -0.33
C PRO A 126 -15.39 -5.24 0.24
N ASP A 127 -15.07 -6.26 -0.56
CA ASP A 127 -14.18 -7.37 -0.21
C ASP A 127 -12.72 -6.92 -0.04
N LEU A 128 -12.19 -6.13 -0.98
CA LEU A 128 -10.84 -5.56 -0.85
C LEU A 128 -10.79 -4.52 0.27
N ALA A 129 -11.85 -3.74 0.47
CA ALA A 129 -11.94 -2.78 1.56
C ALA A 129 -11.94 -3.47 2.94
N GLU A 130 -12.59 -4.62 3.07
CA GLU A 130 -12.53 -5.47 4.26
C GLU A 130 -11.10 -6.00 4.51
N LYS A 131 -10.45 -6.55 3.49
CA LYS A 131 -9.05 -7.00 3.59
C LYS A 131 -8.09 -5.88 4.00
N ALA A 132 -8.21 -4.70 3.40
CA ALA A 132 -7.39 -3.54 3.77
C ALA A 132 -7.60 -3.12 5.24
N ARG A 133 -8.86 -3.09 5.69
CA ARG A 133 -9.21 -2.79 7.09
C ARG A 133 -8.65 -3.84 8.04
N TYR A 134 -8.82 -5.12 7.73
CA TYR A 134 -8.30 -6.22 8.52
C TYR A 134 -6.77 -6.17 8.62
N ALA A 135 -6.06 -6.00 7.50
CA ALA A 135 -4.60 -5.90 7.48
C ALA A 135 -4.10 -4.77 8.40
N LYS A 136 -4.75 -3.60 8.34
CA LYS A 136 -4.43 -2.46 9.22
C LYS A 136 -4.72 -2.75 10.69
N TYR A 137 -5.89 -3.31 10.97
CA TYR A 137 -6.29 -3.72 12.32
C TYR A 137 -5.28 -4.69 12.91
N ARG A 138 -4.97 -5.75 12.17
CA ARG A 138 -4.09 -6.83 12.62
C ARG A 138 -2.65 -6.34 12.83
N ALA A 139 -2.13 -5.48 11.95
CA ALA A 139 -0.83 -4.84 12.14
C ALA A 139 -0.77 -4.02 13.45
N MET A 140 -1.84 -3.28 13.78
CA MET A 140 -1.91 -2.52 15.04
C MET A 140 -2.02 -3.44 16.25
N GLN A 141 -2.84 -4.47 16.16
CA GLN A 141 -3.02 -5.43 17.25
C GLN A 141 -1.72 -6.16 17.58
N ILE A 142 -1.01 -6.69 16.57
CA ILE A 142 0.30 -7.33 16.74
C ILE A 142 1.27 -6.36 17.42
N HIS A 143 1.29 -5.10 16.98
CA HIS A 143 2.13 -4.08 17.60
C HIS A 143 1.82 -3.84 19.08
N ASP A 144 0.54 -3.78 19.45
CA ASP A 144 0.12 -3.55 20.83
C ASP A 144 0.41 -4.76 21.73
N CYS A 145 0.22 -5.98 21.22
CA CYS A 145 0.63 -7.22 21.89
C CYS A 145 2.13 -7.23 22.18
N LEU A 146 2.96 -7.00 21.15
CA LEU A 146 4.42 -6.97 21.30
C LEU A 146 4.89 -5.88 22.27
N ARG A 147 4.28 -4.68 22.24
CA ARG A 147 4.60 -3.60 23.18
C ARG A 147 4.31 -3.99 24.63
N ARG A 148 3.30 -4.83 24.86
CA ARG A 148 2.88 -5.31 26.19
C ARG A 148 3.60 -6.60 26.62
N GLY A 149 4.47 -7.15 25.79
CA GLY A 149 5.11 -8.45 26.04
C GLY A 149 4.15 -9.64 26.00
N VAL A 150 3.00 -9.49 25.32
CA VAL A 150 2.01 -10.56 25.14
C VAL A 150 2.13 -11.12 23.72
N SER A 151 2.05 -12.44 23.57
CA SER A 151 2.03 -13.07 22.25
C SER A 151 0.75 -12.71 21.48
N PRO A 152 0.82 -12.23 20.23
CA PRO A 152 -0.36 -12.04 19.40
C PRO A 152 -1.06 -13.38 19.15
N VAL A 153 -2.39 -13.42 19.33
CA VAL A 153 -3.22 -14.58 18.98
C VAL A 153 -3.83 -14.33 17.60
N PRO A 154 -3.79 -15.27 16.65
CA PRO A 154 -4.38 -15.09 15.32
C PRO A 154 -5.88 -14.79 15.40
N GLU A 155 -6.34 -13.87 14.56
CA GLU A 155 -7.76 -13.61 14.36
C GLU A 155 -8.14 -13.97 12.92
N THR A 156 -9.42 -14.19 12.66
CA THR A 156 -9.89 -14.42 11.28
C THR A 156 -10.37 -13.10 10.68
N PRO A 157 -9.99 -12.78 9.43
CA PRO A 157 -10.58 -11.67 8.68
C PRO A 157 -12.10 -11.75 8.59
#